data_AF-A0A9P5XT97-F1
#
_entry.id   AF-A0A9P5XT97-F1
#
_cell.length_a   1.000
_cell.length_b   1.000
_cell.length_c   1.000
_cell.angle_alpha   90.00
_cell.angle_beta   90.00
_cell.angle_gamma   90.00
#
_symmetry.space_group_name_H-M   'P 1'
#
loop_
_entity.id
_entity.type
_entity.pdbx_description
1 polymer ?
#
loop_
_entity_poly.entity_id
_entity_poly.type
_entity_poly.pdbx_seq_one_letter_code
_entity_poly.pdbx_strand_id
1 'polypeptide(L)'
;HGKSIANIAYSNNGKYVASASENLTVCIWDIEKENLYSRPISVTSDITAMIFSPSDQLLLTGSLYSGAQLWDIHTGFLQISIEEHIHSISDVSFSPDGTKIALGSFDQNISIWDTSNGTPLTGILSGHSESISTIAFIDNESLMSGAWDQTISIWSIAQKENRKFFLGNLGPVTAVIFSSDSTYIAYGTEDGTILIWSLMSESQPVWTIKTHYEVFSLVYSQDGKYIASALSNGNICFWDT
;
A
#
# COMPACT_ATOMS: atom_id res chain seq x y z
N HIS A 1 12.13 19.05 1.67
CA HIS A 1 12.84 18.38 2.78
C HIS A 1 14.32 18.75 2.76
N GLY A 2 15.06 18.45 3.84
CA GLY A 2 16.52 18.67 3.93
C GLY A 2 17.38 17.42 3.68
N LYS A 3 16.73 16.26 3.45
CA LYS A 3 17.34 14.97 3.08
C LYS A 3 16.52 14.30 1.98
N SER A 4 16.95 13.11 1.55
CA SER A 4 16.22 12.26 0.59
C SER A 4 14.78 12.02 1.01
N ILE A 5 13.91 11.89 0.02
CA ILE A 5 12.51 11.54 0.20
C ILE A 5 12.43 10.02 0.08
N ALA A 6 11.94 9.36 1.13
CA ALA A 6 11.83 7.92 1.20
C ALA A 6 10.49 7.41 0.65
N ASN A 7 9.42 8.19 0.83
CA ASN A 7 8.08 7.79 0.43
C ASN A 7 7.21 9.00 0.06
N ILE A 8 6.23 8.80 -0.81
CA ILE A 8 5.25 9.81 -1.22
C ILE A 8 3.86 9.19 -1.31
N ALA A 9 2.83 9.98 -1.04
CA ALA A 9 1.44 9.55 -1.19
C ALA A 9 0.62 10.72 -1.76
N TYR A 10 -0.33 10.43 -2.64
CA TYR A 10 -1.30 11.42 -3.12
C TYR A 10 -2.63 11.24 -2.41
N SER A 11 -3.32 12.34 -2.13
CA SER A 11 -4.71 12.31 -1.67
C SER A 11 -5.63 11.84 -2.79
N ASN A 12 -6.74 11.18 -2.44
CA ASN A 12 -7.73 10.65 -3.38
C ASN A 12 -8.40 11.75 -4.22
N ASN A 13 -8.58 12.94 -3.64
CA ASN A 13 -9.11 14.11 -4.33
C ASN A 13 -8.08 14.87 -5.20
N GLY A 14 -6.81 14.43 -5.22
CA GLY A 14 -5.73 15.05 -5.99
C GLY A 14 -5.28 16.45 -5.54
N LYS A 15 -5.70 16.92 -4.36
CA LYS A 15 -5.34 18.27 -3.85
C LYS A 15 -4.06 18.27 -3.02
N TYR A 16 -3.74 17.16 -2.39
CA TYR A 16 -2.60 17.06 -1.49
C TYR A 16 -1.62 15.98 -1.95
N VAL A 17 -0.34 16.22 -1.68
CA VAL A 17 0.69 15.18 -1.69
C VAL A 17 1.37 15.17 -0.33
N ALA A 18 1.60 13.99 0.22
CA ALA A 18 2.43 13.79 1.39
C ALA A 18 3.80 13.30 0.94
N SER A 19 4.86 13.77 1.58
CA SER A 19 6.21 13.25 1.38
C SER A 19 6.90 13.01 2.71
N ALA A 20 7.45 11.81 2.86
CA ALA A 20 8.21 11.37 4.02
C ALA A 20 9.70 11.39 3.68
N SER A 21 10.53 11.91 4.58
CA SER A 21 11.97 12.04 4.38
C SER A 21 12.77 11.41 5.50
N GLU A 22 13.99 10.96 5.18
CA GLU A 22 15.00 10.40 6.09
C GLU A 22 15.47 11.39 7.18
N ASN A 23 14.97 12.63 7.17
CA ASN A 23 15.12 13.57 8.28
C ASN A 23 14.01 13.42 9.33
N LEU A 24 13.23 12.34 9.27
CA LEU A 24 12.11 12.02 10.17
C LEU A 24 11.01 13.09 10.14
N THR A 25 10.73 13.62 8.95
CA THR A 25 9.63 14.57 8.74
C THR A 25 8.72 14.10 7.63
N VAL A 26 7.41 14.28 7.86
CA VAL A 26 6.38 14.15 6.83
C VAL A 26 5.82 15.55 6.56
N CYS A 27 5.84 15.95 5.29
CA CYS A 27 5.27 17.21 4.85
C CYS A 27 4.02 16.95 4.01
N ILE A 28 2.96 17.72 4.27
CA ILE A 28 1.76 17.75 3.42
C ILE A 28 1.82 19.01 2.58
N TRP A 29 1.66 18.87 1.28
CA TRP A 29 1.73 19.95 0.30
C TRP A 29 0.37 20.12 -0.35
N ASP A 30 -0.07 21.37 -0.49
CA ASP A 30 -1.21 21.75 -1.32
C ASP A 30 -0.71 21.92 -2.75
N ILE A 31 -1.22 21.09 -3.66
CA ILE A 31 -0.76 21.03 -5.06
C ILE A 31 -1.16 22.30 -5.80
N GLU A 32 -2.34 22.84 -5.53
CA GLU A 32 -2.84 24.05 -6.21
C GLU A 32 -2.10 25.30 -5.73
N LYS A 33 -1.81 25.37 -4.43
CA LYS A 33 -1.10 26.52 -3.84
C LYS A 33 0.42 26.41 -3.89
N GLU A 34 0.95 25.27 -4.33
CA GLU A 34 2.38 24.96 -4.41
C GLU A 34 3.14 25.23 -3.10
N ASN A 35 2.50 24.96 -1.96
CA ASN A 35 3.08 25.25 -0.65
C ASN A 35 2.73 24.18 0.40
N LEU A 36 3.34 24.29 1.58
CA LEU A 36 3.00 23.44 2.71
C LEU A 36 1.57 23.72 3.16
N TYR A 37 0.76 22.67 3.19
CA TYR A 37 -0.61 22.73 3.66
C TYR A 37 -0.69 22.93 5.17
N SER A 38 0.13 22.19 5.91
CA SER A 38 0.21 22.22 7.37
C SER A 38 1.66 22.16 7.84
N ARG A 39 1.88 22.33 9.14
CA ARG A 39 3.23 22.24 9.72
C ARG A 39 3.78 20.82 9.49
N PRO A 40 5.08 20.66 9.16
CA PRO A 40 5.68 19.34 9.03
C PRO A 40 5.47 18.50 10.29
N ILE A 41 5.02 17.26 10.08
CA ILE A 41 4.81 16.25 11.10
C ILE A 41 6.18 15.64 11.44
N SER A 42 6.50 15.57 12.72
CA SER A 42 7.71 14.89 13.20
C SER A 42 7.37 13.44 13.54
N VAL A 43 8.04 12.51 12.86
CA VAL A 43 7.92 11.07 13.11
C VAL A 43 9.14 10.57 13.87
N THR A 44 9.06 9.36 14.44
CA THR A 44 10.13 8.81 15.29
C THR A 44 11.01 7.78 14.59
N SER A 45 10.65 7.35 13.37
CA SER A 45 11.42 6.40 12.57
C SER A 45 11.15 6.58 11.07
N ASP A 46 11.96 5.91 10.24
CA ASP A 46 11.82 5.92 8.80
C ASP A 46 10.47 5.32 8.36
N ILE A 47 9.80 6.03 7.45
CA ILE A 47 8.49 5.65 6.93
C ILE A 47 8.68 4.72 5.74
N THR A 48 8.18 3.51 5.86
CA THR A 48 8.21 2.49 4.81
C THR A 48 7.02 2.60 3.88
N ALA A 49 5.86 2.96 4.41
CA ALA A 49 4.63 3.08 3.66
C ALA A 49 3.77 4.24 4.17
N MET A 50 3.04 4.89 3.26
CA MET A 50 2.26 6.06 3.58
C MET A 50 1.03 6.15 2.67
N ILE A 51 -0.14 6.44 3.23
CA ILE A 51 -1.38 6.53 2.47
C ILE A 51 -2.38 7.49 3.13
N PHE A 52 -3.16 8.22 2.32
CA PHE A 52 -4.27 9.03 2.81
C PHE A 52 -5.50 8.17 3.08
N SER A 53 -6.31 8.54 4.08
CA SER A 53 -7.62 7.94 4.28
C SER A 53 -8.54 8.22 3.08
N PRO A 54 -9.58 7.39 2.83
CA PRO A 54 -10.54 7.64 1.75
C PRO A 54 -11.23 9.01 1.83
N SER A 55 -11.35 9.56 3.04
CA SER A 55 -11.89 10.91 3.30
C SER A 55 -10.90 12.06 3.06
N ASP A 56 -9.62 11.75 2.81
CA ASP A 56 -8.50 12.71 2.73
C ASP A 56 -8.35 13.60 3.99
N GLN A 57 -8.76 13.10 5.16
CA GLN A 57 -8.63 13.82 6.44
C GLN A 57 -7.50 13.29 7.30
N LEU A 58 -7.15 12.02 7.11
CA LEU A 58 -6.11 11.35 7.87
C LEU A 58 -5.00 10.86 6.95
N LEU A 59 -3.80 10.76 7.50
CA LEU A 59 -2.66 10.13 6.87
C LEU A 59 -2.21 8.98 7.76
N LEU A 60 -2.12 7.78 7.18
CA LEU A 60 -1.54 6.61 7.81
C LEU A 60 -0.08 6.49 7.38
N THR A 61 0.80 6.31 8.35
CA THR A 61 2.22 6.06 8.14
C THR A 61 2.61 4.75 8.79
N GLY A 62 3.24 3.86 8.04
CA GLY A 62 3.87 2.64 8.54
C GLY A 62 5.39 2.82 8.63
N SER A 63 6.00 2.17 9.62
CA SER A 63 7.45 2.25 9.84
C SER A 63 8.08 0.91 10.21
N LEU A 64 9.42 0.87 10.13
CA LEU A 64 10.18 -0.31 10.55
C LEU A 64 10.19 -0.52 12.06
N TYR A 65 10.03 0.53 12.87
CA TYR A 65 10.34 0.45 14.31
C TYR A 65 9.23 0.99 15.22
N SER A 66 8.49 2.00 14.78
CA SER A 66 7.44 2.67 15.55
C SER A 66 6.03 2.14 15.29
N GLY A 67 5.88 1.11 14.45
CA GLY A 67 4.57 0.61 14.04
C GLY A 67 3.83 1.58 13.13
N ALA A 68 2.50 1.60 13.22
CA ALA A 68 1.66 2.45 12.38
C ALA A 68 1.13 3.64 13.17
N GLN A 69 1.07 4.80 12.52
CA GLN A 69 0.61 6.05 13.13
C GLN A 69 -0.40 6.74 12.22
N LEU A 70 -1.47 7.24 12.82
CA LEU A 70 -2.56 7.92 12.13
C LEU A 70 -2.57 9.40 12.51
N TRP A 71 -2.45 10.26 11.53
CA TRP A 71 -2.28 11.70 11.69
C TRP A 71 -3.45 12.45 11.09
N ASP A 72 -3.93 13.47 11.78
CA ASP A 72 -4.86 14.43 11.18
C ASP A 72 -4.07 15.40 10.29
N ILE A 73 -4.43 15.48 9.00
CA ILE A 73 -3.63 16.26 8.04
C ILE A 73 -3.77 17.78 8.21
N HIS A 74 -4.86 18.23 8.84
CA HIS A 74 -5.19 19.64 9.03
C HIS A 74 -4.40 20.23 10.20
N THR A 75 -4.32 19.48 11.29
CA THR A 75 -3.67 19.87 12.54
C THR A 75 -2.23 19.39 12.62
N GLY A 76 -1.89 18.31 11.91
CA GLY A 76 -0.60 17.61 12.02
C GLY A 76 -0.44 16.84 13.33
N PHE A 77 -1.53 16.63 14.09
CA PHE A 77 -1.49 15.91 15.36
C PHE A 77 -1.75 14.42 15.19
N LEU A 78 -1.02 13.63 15.99
CA LEU A 78 -1.20 12.20 16.10
C LEU A 78 -2.57 11.90 16.73
N GLN A 79 -3.40 11.13 16.04
CA GLN A 79 -4.67 10.65 16.54
C GLN A 79 -4.53 9.27 17.19
N ILE A 80 -3.81 8.36 16.52
CA ILE A 80 -3.68 6.96 16.94
C ILE A 80 -2.24 6.49 16.70
N SER A 81 -1.69 5.75 17.67
CA SER A 81 -0.41 5.01 17.56
C SER A 81 -0.69 3.52 17.73
N ILE A 82 -0.28 2.70 16.77
CA ILE A 82 -0.41 1.25 16.76
C ILE A 82 1.00 0.67 16.90
N GLU A 83 1.38 0.39 18.13
CA GLU A 83 2.75 -0.04 18.50
C GLU A 83 2.85 -1.53 18.86
N GLU A 84 1.72 -2.20 19.08
CA GLU A 84 1.72 -3.60 19.52
C GLU A 84 1.94 -4.57 18.36
N HIS A 85 2.88 -5.51 18.55
CA HIS A 85 3.05 -6.75 17.77
C HIS A 85 3.48 -6.64 16.30
N ILE A 86 3.85 -5.46 15.80
CA ILE A 86 4.25 -5.28 14.40
C ILE A 86 5.47 -4.37 14.33
N HIS A 87 6.63 -4.94 14.66
CA HIS A 87 7.87 -4.37 14.18
C HIS A 87 7.95 -4.63 12.66
N SER A 88 8.62 -3.75 11.93
CA SER A 88 8.88 -3.93 10.50
C SER A 88 7.63 -3.93 9.62
N ILE A 89 6.84 -2.84 9.62
CA ILE A 89 5.75 -2.67 8.64
C ILE A 89 6.37 -2.51 7.26
N SER A 90 5.92 -3.32 6.31
CA SER A 90 6.31 -3.23 4.90
C SER A 90 5.32 -2.42 4.07
N ASP A 91 4.02 -2.53 4.37
CA ASP A 91 2.97 -1.80 3.65
C ASP A 91 1.73 -1.54 4.52
N VAL A 92 0.93 -0.55 4.15
CA VAL A 92 -0.28 -0.13 4.87
C VAL A 92 -1.44 0.14 3.92
N SER A 93 -2.67 -0.14 4.36
CA SER A 93 -3.87 0.11 3.56
C SER A 93 -5.10 0.46 4.40
N PHE A 94 -6.02 1.24 3.83
CA PHE A 94 -7.34 1.51 4.38
C PHE A 94 -8.42 0.68 3.70
N SER A 95 -9.45 0.27 4.44
CA SER A 95 -10.70 -0.19 3.82
C SER A 95 -11.35 0.94 3.03
N PRO A 96 -12.12 0.65 1.97
CA PRO A 96 -12.81 1.67 1.18
C PRO A 96 -13.71 2.60 2.00
N ASP A 97 -14.35 2.10 3.06
CA ASP A 97 -15.15 2.91 3.98
C ASP A 97 -14.32 3.70 5.02
N GLY A 98 -13.00 3.49 5.06
CA GLY A 98 -12.08 4.14 5.99
C GLY A 98 -12.21 3.69 7.44
N THR A 99 -12.95 2.61 7.72
CA THR A 99 -13.18 2.14 9.09
C THR A 99 -12.09 1.18 9.58
N LYS A 100 -11.40 0.50 8.67
CA LYS A 100 -10.35 -0.48 8.99
C LYS A 100 -9.01 -0.07 8.40
N ILE A 101 -7.94 -0.40 9.12
CA ILE A 101 -6.55 -0.32 8.67
C ILE A 101 -6.00 -1.74 8.59
N ALA A 102 -5.29 -2.04 7.51
CA ALA A 102 -4.52 -3.27 7.36
C ALA A 102 -3.03 -2.94 7.31
N LEU A 103 -2.24 -3.72 8.07
CA LEU A 103 -0.80 -3.58 8.15
C LEU A 103 -0.15 -4.88 7.69
N GLY A 104 0.66 -4.81 6.64
CA GLY A 104 1.54 -5.89 6.19
C GLY A 104 2.92 -5.76 6.83
N SER A 105 3.52 -6.88 7.21
CA SER A 105 4.82 -6.90 7.90
C SER A 105 5.86 -7.75 7.16
N PHE A 106 7.12 -7.35 7.32
CA PHE A 106 8.27 -8.20 6.97
C PHE A 106 8.28 -9.52 7.76
N ASP A 107 7.59 -9.58 8.91
CA ASP A 107 7.38 -10.80 9.71
C ASP A 107 6.27 -11.71 9.16
N GLN A 108 5.91 -11.57 7.88
CA GLN A 108 5.02 -12.47 7.11
C GLN A 108 3.53 -12.39 7.52
N ASN A 109 3.21 -11.49 8.45
CA ASN A 109 1.93 -11.41 9.12
C ASN A 109 1.15 -10.15 8.70
N ILE A 110 -0.17 -10.30 8.65
CA ILE A 110 -1.11 -9.20 8.46
C ILE A 110 -1.91 -8.99 9.72
N SER A 111 -2.19 -7.73 10.06
CA SER A 111 -3.08 -7.37 11.17
C SER A 111 -4.08 -6.31 10.73
N ILE A 112 -5.28 -6.35 11.34
CA ILE A 112 -6.39 -5.45 11.02
C ILE A 112 -6.82 -4.70 12.26
N TRP A 113 -6.96 -3.39 12.12
CA TRP A 113 -7.18 -2.45 13.20
C TRP A 113 -8.35 -1.53 12.91
N ASP A 114 -9.04 -1.12 13.96
CA ASP A 114 -10.11 -0.13 13.89
C ASP A 114 -9.52 1.28 13.79
N THR A 115 -9.97 2.04 12.79
CA THR A 115 -9.43 3.39 12.50
C THR A 115 -9.86 4.43 13.52
N SER A 116 -10.92 4.19 14.30
CA SER A 116 -11.46 5.16 15.25
C SER A 116 -10.76 5.13 16.61
N ASN A 117 -10.24 3.96 17.01
CA ASN A 117 -9.68 3.77 18.34
C ASN A 117 -8.35 2.99 18.38
N GLY A 118 -7.87 2.48 17.24
CA GLY A 118 -6.60 1.77 17.16
C GLY A 118 -6.62 0.42 17.87
N THR A 119 -7.79 -0.22 17.99
CA THR A 119 -7.90 -1.56 18.57
C THR A 119 -7.83 -2.65 17.50
N PRO A 120 -7.23 -3.82 17.80
CA PRO A 120 -7.16 -4.91 16.85
C PRO A 120 -8.56 -5.52 16.64
N LEU A 121 -8.99 -5.65 15.39
CA LEU A 121 -10.32 -6.16 15.02
C LEU A 121 -10.36 -7.68 14.91
N THR A 122 -9.23 -8.31 14.62
CA THR A 122 -9.10 -9.75 14.44
C THR A 122 -7.72 -10.22 14.93
N GLY A 123 -7.55 -11.54 15.00
CA GLY A 123 -6.22 -12.11 15.22
C GLY A 123 -5.31 -11.88 14.01
N ILE A 124 -4.01 -12.13 14.19
CA ILE A 124 -3.05 -12.06 13.09
C ILE A 124 -3.46 -13.03 11.97
N LEU A 125 -3.43 -12.55 10.72
CA LEU A 125 -3.59 -13.39 9.55
C LEU A 125 -2.20 -13.86 9.11
N SER A 126 -1.97 -15.17 9.21
CA SER A 126 -0.71 -15.84 8.87
C SER A 126 -0.94 -16.86 7.75
N GLY A 127 0.03 -16.99 6.84
CA GLY A 127 -0.09 -17.90 5.69
C GLY A 127 0.92 -17.66 4.56
N HIS A 128 1.53 -16.47 4.52
CA HIS A 128 2.76 -16.27 3.76
C HIS A 128 3.93 -16.97 4.43
N SER A 129 4.89 -17.46 3.64
CA SER A 129 6.11 -18.10 4.13
C SER A 129 7.34 -17.18 4.07
N GLU A 130 7.17 -16.00 3.49
CA GLU A 130 8.18 -14.95 3.36
C GLU A 130 7.52 -13.59 3.59
N SER A 131 8.34 -12.54 3.69
CA SER A 131 7.90 -11.18 3.98
C SER A 131 6.80 -10.70 3.03
N ILE A 132 5.79 -10.03 3.60
CA ILE A 132 4.78 -9.31 2.82
C ILE A 132 5.46 -8.10 2.22
N SER A 133 5.27 -7.90 0.92
CA SER A 133 5.78 -6.72 0.22
C SER A 133 4.71 -5.66 0.04
N THR A 134 3.43 -6.06 -0.05
CA THR A 134 2.33 -5.13 -0.29
C THR A 134 0.99 -5.68 0.17
N ILE A 135 0.06 -4.78 0.51
CA ILE A 135 -1.28 -5.09 0.97
C ILE A 135 -2.30 -4.09 0.44
N ALA A 136 -3.49 -4.55 0.07
CA ALA A 136 -4.58 -3.68 -0.33
C ALA A 136 -5.94 -4.29 -0.05
N PHE A 137 -6.89 -3.49 0.45
CA PHE A 137 -8.28 -3.91 0.59
C PHE A 137 -8.95 -4.07 -0.78
N ILE A 138 -9.71 -5.15 -0.94
CA ILE A 138 -10.59 -5.37 -2.10
C ILE A 138 -11.94 -4.70 -1.84
N ASP A 139 -12.47 -4.93 -0.65
CA ASP A 139 -13.72 -4.37 -0.12
C ASP A 139 -13.58 -4.18 1.40
N ASN A 140 -14.66 -3.94 2.13
CA ASN A 140 -14.57 -3.70 3.58
C ASN A 140 -14.31 -4.98 4.40
N GLU A 141 -14.46 -6.17 3.82
CA GLU A 141 -14.40 -7.47 4.50
C GLU A 141 -13.33 -8.42 3.93
N SER A 142 -12.69 -8.02 2.83
CA SER A 142 -11.66 -8.79 2.14
C SER A 142 -10.48 -7.92 1.76
N LEU A 143 -9.29 -8.50 1.84
CA LEU A 143 -8.04 -7.85 1.44
C LEU A 143 -7.16 -8.82 0.68
N MET A 144 -6.15 -8.28 0.04
CA MET A 144 -5.14 -9.03 -0.67
C MET A 144 -3.74 -8.63 -0.22
N SER A 145 -2.82 -9.59 -0.26
CA SER A 145 -1.40 -9.35 -0.01
C SER A 145 -0.53 -10.02 -1.07
N GLY A 146 0.56 -9.34 -1.42
CA GLY A 146 1.68 -9.89 -2.18
C GLY A 146 2.87 -10.12 -1.26
N ALA A 147 3.63 -11.17 -1.51
CA ALA A 147 4.80 -11.49 -0.71
C ALA A 147 5.98 -12.01 -1.54
N TRP A 148 7.13 -12.08 -0.89
CA TRP A 148 8.37 -12.58 -1.50
C TRP A 148 8.38 -14.11 -1.69
N ASP A 149 7.36 -14.81 -1.19
CA ASP A 149 7.13 -16.24 -1.45
C ASP A 149 6.52 -16.52 -2.82
N GLN A 150 6.52 -15.52 -3.71
CA GLN A 150 6.00 -15.58 -5.08
C GLN A 150 4.50 -15.89 -5.13
N THR A 151 3.78 -15.47 -4.10
CA THR A 151 2.33 -15.67 -4.02
C THR A 151 1.57 -14.40 -3.76
N ILE A 152 0.31 -14.44 -4.19
CA ILE A 152 -0.72 -13.50 -3.81
C ILE A 152 -1.75 -14.26 -2.97
N SER A 153 -2.15 -13.68 -1.84
CA SER A 153 -3.20 -14.25 -0.99
C SER A 153 -4.39 -13.32 -0.93
N ILE A 154 -5.60 -13.87 -1.10
CA ILE A 154 -6.86 -13.19 -0.79
C ILE A 154 -7.33 -13.67 0.57
N TRP A 155 -7.69 -12.73 1.43
CA TRP A 155 -8.08 -12.98 2.81
C TRP A 155 -9.50 -12.50 3.05
N SER A 156 -10.33 -13.35 3.64
CA SER A 156 -11.61 -12.95 4.23
C SER A 156 -11.41 -12.62 5.70
N ILE A 157 -11.67 -11.37 6.09
CA ILE A 157 -11.44 -10.88 7.46
C ILE A 157 -12.39 -11.58 8.43
N ALA A 158 -13.68 -11.70 8.06
CA ALA A 158 -14.71 -12.30 8.90
C ALA A 158 -14.55 -13.83 9.01
N GLN A 159 -14.21 -14.51 7.91
CA GLN A 159 -14.14 -15.97 7.87
C GLN A 159 -12.75 -16.52 8.23
N LYS A 160 -11.73 -15.65 8.28
CA LYS A 160 -10.31 -16.01 8.43
C LYS A 160 -9.85 -17.04 7.39
N GLU A 161 -10.45 -16.97 6.21
CA GLU A 161 -10.06 -17.82 5.09
C GLU A 161 -8.93 -17.15 4.31
N ASN A 162 -7.96 -17.95 3.90
CA ASN A 162 -6.90 -17.56 2.99
C ASN A 162 -7.04 -18.38 1.71
N ARG A 163 -7.04 -17.69 0.57
CA ARG A 163 -6.88 -18.30 -0.75
C ARG A 163 -5.57 -17.82 -1.36
N LYS A 164 -4.62 -18.74 -1.49
CA LYS A 164 -3.27 -18.48 -1.99
C LYS A 164 -3.16 -18.85 -3.46
N PHE A 165 -2.66 -17.92 -4.27
CA PHE A 165 -2.39 -18.09 -5.69
C PHE A 165 -0.88 -18.11 -5.89
N PHE A 166 -0.36 -19.24 -6.38
CA PHE A 166 1.05 -19.38 -6.72
C PHE A 166 1.31 -18.81 -8.12
N LEU A 167 2.28 -17.89 -8.22
CA LEU A 167 2.54 -17.18 -9.47
C LEU A 167 3.52 -17.91 -10.42
N GLY A 168 3.90 -19.14 -10.09
CA GLY A 168 4.81 -19.93 -10.92
C GLY A 168 6.27 -19.52 -10.70
N ASN A 169 7.06 -19.56 -11.77
CA ASN A 169 8.49 -19.22 -11.75
C ASN A 169 8.73 -17.70 -11.92
N LEU A 170 7.83 -16.86 -11.42
CA LEU A 170 7.99 -15.42 -11.45
C LEU A 170 8.62 -15.00 -10.12
N GLY A 171 9.56 -14.07 -10.17
CA GLY A 171 10.23 -13.51 -9.01
C GLY A 171 9.27 -12.84 -8.02
N PRO A 172 9.79 -12.43 -6.84
CA PRO A 172 9.02 -11.79 -5.77
C PRO A 172 8.03 -10.73 -6.26
N VAL A 173 6.85 -10.68 -5.65
CA VAL A 173 5.89 -9.60 -5.90
C VAL A 173 6.40 -8.35 -5.20
N THR A 174 6.52 -7.25 -5.92
CA THR A 174 7.09 -5.99 -5.43
C THR A 174 6.08 -4.86 -5.36
N ALA A 175 5.01 -4.92 -6.16
CA ALA A 175 3.94 -3.92 -6.18
C ALA A 175 2.60 -4.57 -6.53
N VAL A 176 1.51 -4.09 -5.93
CA VAL A 176 0.13 -4.51 -6.21
C VAL A 176 -0.77 -3.28 -6.20
N ILE A 177 -1.67 -3.19 -7.18
CA ILE A 177 -2.70 -2.16 -7.24
C ILE A 177 -4.01 -2.71 -7.77
N PHE A 178 -5.10 -2.05 -7.40
CA PHE A 178 -6.42 -2.26 -7.99
C PHE A 178 -6.67 -1.26 -9.11
N SER A 179 -7.48 -1.69 -10.09
CA SER A 179 -8.18 -0.75 -10.96
C SER A 179 -9.19 0.06 -10.14
N SER A 180 -9.56 1.25 -10.62
CA SER A 180 -10.47 2.14 -9.90
C SER A 180 -11.88 1.57 -9.71
N ASP A 181 -12.26 0.56 -10.49
CA ASP A 181 -13.52 -0.18 -10.38
C ASP A 181 -13.40 -1.49 -9.57
N SER A 182 -12.23 -1.75 -8.96
CA SER A 182 -11.90 -2.98 -8.22
C SER A 182 -12.14 -4.28 -8.99
N THR A 183 -12.18 -4.23 -10.34
CA THR A 183 -12.41 -5.43 -11.17
C THR A 183 -11.12 -6.15 -11.52
N TYR A 184 -10.04 -5.38 -11.67
CA TYR A 184 -8.72 -5.86 -12.03
C TYR A 184 -7.70 -5.56 -10.94
N ILE A 185 -6.69 -6.42 -10.90
CA ILE A 185 -5.50 -6.27 -10.08
C ILE A 185 -4.32 -6.25 -11.01
N ALA A 186 -3.46 -5.25 -10.91
CA ALA A 186 -2.15 -5.28 -11.52
C ALA A 186 -1.10 -5.51 -10.44
N TYR A 187 -0.16 -6.42 -10.71
CA TYR A 187 0.98 -6.62 -9.84
C TYR A 187 2.28 -6.69 -10.64
N GLY A 188 3.33 -6.14 -10.04
CA GLY A 188 4.68 -6.08 -10.57
C GLY A 188 5.56 -7.08 -9.84
N THR A 189 6.50 -7.66 -10.56
CA THR A 189 7.50 -8.58 -10.00
C THR A 189 8.91 -8.05 -10.17
N GLU A 190 9.82 -8.58 -9.34
CA GLU A 190 11.26 -8.34 -9.43
C GLU A 190 11.83 -8.72 -10.82
N ASP A 191 11.29 -9.77 -11.44
CA ASP A 191 11.69 -10.22 -12.78
C ASP A 191 11.24 -9.30 -13.93
N GLY A 192 10.59 -8.17 -13.62
CA GLY A 192 10.11 -7.22 -14.61
C GLY A 192 8.94 -7.75 -15.43
N THR A 193 8.01 -8.44 -14.76
CA THR A 193 6.73 -8.81 -15.33
C THR A 193 5.63 -8.06 -14.58
N ILE A 194 4.72 -7.44 -15.33
CA ILE A 194 3.46 -6.92 -14.81
C ILE A 194 2.38 -7.89 -15.27
N LEU A 195 1.62 -8.40 -14.31
CA LEU A 195 0.48 -9.27 -14.58
C LEU A 195 -0.78 -8.56 -14.14
N ILE A 196 -1.79 -8.62 -15.00
CA ILE A 196 -3.11 -8.08 -14.69
C ILE A 196 -4.07 -9.26 -14.59
N TRP A 197 -4.74 -9.36 -13.45
CA TRP A 197 -5.70 -10.42 -13.15
C TRP A 197 -7.09 -9.83 -12.98
N SER A 198 -8.10 -10.58 -13.40
CA SER A 198 -9.48 -10.25 -13.08
C SER A 198 -9.88 -11.00 -11.81
N LEU A 199 -10.49 -10.30 -10.86
CA LEU A 199 -11.06 -10.93 -9.67
C LEU A 199 -12.22 -11.89 -9.99
N MET A 200 -12.79 -11.79 -11.19
CA MET A 200 -13.89 -12.64 -11.66
C MET A 200 -13.40 -13.91 -12.36
N SER A 201 -12.12 -14.02 -12.71
CA SER A 201 -11.55 -15.14 -13.46
C SER A 201 -10.31 -15.70 -12.77
N GLU A 202 -10.44 -16.89 -12.21
CA GLU A 202 -9.43 -17.47 -11.31
C GLU A 202 -8.31 -18.26 -12.03
N SER A 203 -8.34 -18.37 -13.37
CA SER A 203 -7.53 -19.38 -14.06
C SER A 203 -6.26 -18.86 -14.72
N GLN A 204 -6.21 -17.62 -15.23
CA GLN A 204 -5.04 -17.04 -15.91
C GLN A 204 -5.04 -15.50 -15.79
N PRO A 205 -3.86 -14.85 -15.87
CA PRO A 205 -3.79 -13.40 -16.07
C PRO A 205 -4.54 -13.00 -17.35
N VAL A 206 -5.27 -11.89 -17.27
CA VAL A 206 -5.91 -11.24 -18.41
C VAL A 206 -4.84 -10.64 -19.32
N TRP A 207 -3.81 -10.04 -18.73
CA TRP A 207 -2.67 -9.49 -19.46
C TRP A 207 -1.35 -9.82 -18.78
N THR A 208 -0.33 -10.00 -19.62
CA THR A 208 1.06 -10.18 -19.22
C THR A 208 1.93 -9.20 -19.99
N ILE A 209 2.56 -8.29 -19.26
CA ILE A 209 3.45 -7.26 -19.81
C ILE A 209 4.87 -7.57 -19.32
N LYS A 210 5.82 -7.67 -20.25
CA LYS A 210 7.24 -7.86 -19.93
C LYS A 210 7.99 -6.55 -20.09
N THR A 211 8.46 -6.00 -18.99
CA THR A 211 9.26 -4.77 -18.95
C THR A 211 10.76 -5.09 -19.01
N HIS A 212 11.16 -6.30 -18.61
CA HIS A 212 12.55 -6.76 -18.45
C HIS A 212 13.35 -6.00 -17.37
N TYR A 213 12.69 -5.16 -16.58
CA TYR A 213 13.26 -4.42 -15.46
C TYR A 213 12.31 -4.55 -14.28
N GLU A 214 12.86 -4.81 -13.10
CA GLU A 214 12.12 -4.84 -11.84
C GLU A 214 11.13 -3.67 -11.73
N VAL A 215 9.91 -4.00 -11.31
CA VAL A 215 8.83 -3.05 -11.14
C VAL A 215 8.79 -2.64 -9.66
N PHE A 216 9.08 -1.38 -9.35
CA PHE A 216 9.07 -0.90 -7.96
C PHE A 216 7.70 -0.40 -7.51
N SER A 217 6.93 0.16 -8.44
CA SER A 217 5.63 0.73 -8.13
C SER A 217 4.74 0.69 -9.36
N LEU A 218 3.45 0.52 -9.10
CA LEU A 218 2.40 0.59 -10.10
C LEU A 218 1.36 1.59 -9.63
N VAL A 219 0.73 2.31 -10.56
CA VAL A 219 -0.48 3.09 -10.29
C VAL A 219 -1.46 2.94 -11.45
N TYR A 220 -2.75 2.85 -11.13
CA TYR A 220 -3.83 2.90 -12.11
C TYR A 220 -4.30 4.34 -12.26
N SER A 221 -4.65 4.74 -13.48
CA SER A 221 -5.36 5.99 -13.69
C SER A 221 -6.74 5.91 -13.05
N GLN A 222 -7.25 7.05 -12.58
CA GLN A 222 -8.57 7.12 -11.92
C GLN A 222 -9.71 6.65 -12.84
N ASP A 223 -9.56 6.85 -14.15
CA ASP A 223 -10.50 6.38 -15.17
C ASP A 223 -10.27 4.92 -15.59
N GLY A 224 -9.29 4.23 -15.00
CA GLY A 224 -9.02 2.82 -15.21
C GLY A 224 -8.48 2.46 -16.58
N LYS A 225 -8.03 3.44 -17.39
CA LYS A 225 -7.56 3.22 -18.78
C LYS A 225 -6.07 2.99 -18.91
N TYR A 226 -5.31 3.39 -17.90
CA TYR A 226 -3.85 3.34 -17.96
C TYR A 226 -3.28 2.76 -16.67
N ILE A 227 -2.22 1.99 -16.80
CA ILE A 227 -1.30 1.68 -15.72
C ILE A 227 0.00 2.44 -15.98
N ALA A 228 0.54 3.10 -14.95
CA ALA A 228 1.92 3.55 -14.96
C ALA A 228 2.77 2.63 -14.09
N SER A 229 3.97 2.29 -14.56
CA SER A 229 4.94 1.48 -13.83
C SER A 229 6.27 2.22 -13.68
N ALA A 230 6.79 2.26 -12.46
CA ALA A 230 8.14 2.73 -12.17
C ALA A 230 9.12 1.55 -12.19
N LEU A 231 10.15 1.63 -13.02
CA LEU A 231 11.08 0.54 -13.29
C LEU A 231 12.48 0.81 -12.74
N SER A 232 13.25 -0.26 -12.48
CA SER A 232 14.61 -0.16 -11.91
C SER A 232 15.66 0.53 -12.78
N ASN A 233 15.39 0.68 -14.08
CA ASN A 233 16.22 1.48 -14.98
C ASN A 233 15.96 3.01 -14.86
N GLY A 234 15.06 3.43 -13.97
CA GLY A 234 14.69 4.83 -13.78
C GLY A 234 13.59 5.33 -14.73
N ASN A 235 13.05 4.48 -15.60
CA ASN A 235 11.97 4.86 -16.51
C ASN A 235 10.59 4.70 -15.86
N ILE A 236 9.67 5.57 -16.27
CA ILE A 236 8.23 5.41 -16.03
C ILE A 236 7.60 5.01 -17.37
N CYS A 237 6.94 3.87 -17.38
CA CYS A 237 6.22 3.37 -18.56
C CYS A 237 4.72 3.45 -18.33
N PHE A 238 3.97 3.77 -19.39
CA PHE A 238 2.51 3.79 -19.39
C PHE A 238 1.98 2.69 -20.30
N TRP A 239 0.94 2.01 -19.84
CA TRP A 239 0.32 0.86 -20.49
C TRP A 239 -1.18 1.08 -20.60
N ASP A 240 -1.73 0.86 -21.79
CA ASP A 240 -3.18 0.85 -21.98
C ASP A 240 -3.76 -0.43 -21.39
N THR A 241 -4.92 -0.32 -20.75
CA THR A 241 -5.66 -1.44 -20.14
C THR A 241 -6.99 -1.68 -20.82
#